data_AF-A0A935AFP5-F1
#
_entry.id   AF-A0A935AFP5-F1
#
_cell.length_a   1.000
_cell.length_b   1.000
_cell.length_c   1.000
_cell.angle_alpha   90.00
_cell.angle_beta   90.00
_cell.angle_gamma   90.00
#
_symmetry.space_group_name_H-M   'P 1'
#
loop_
_entity.id
_entity.type
_entity.pdbx_description
1 polymer ?
#
loop_
_entity_poly.entity_id
_entity_poly.type
_entity_poly.pdbx_seq_one_letter_code
_entity_poly.pdbx_strand_id
1 'polypeptide(L)'
;MRAYLLADEHGNGRYALASLYYDSPDFRCYWEKVDGIRFRRKLRIRRYESPGAPLTEDTPVFVEIKQRVDRVTQKRRVILPYGEALRLCNKRQYSGSRLRRRMKRWWMKSTPISGSTTCVPSASCVMSVRRSSAPSTISACASRLIFSLSYQVHQLRLDEEASSLPMISPDRVVMEIKVNERIPYWLTEMIAAHNLKMIRISKYCRSIELRKRAR
;
A
#
# COMPACT_ATOMS: atom_id res chain seq x y z
N MET A 1 -16.84 1.10 20.82
CA MET A 1 -16.24 1.51 19.51
C MET A 1 -17.15 2.37 18.64
N ARG A 2 -18.41 1.98 18.33
CA ARG A 2 -19.33 2.85 17.54
C ARG A 2 -19.62 4.21 18.19
N ALA A 3 -19.57 4.27 19.52
CA ALA A 3 -19.74 5.50 20.28
C ALA A 3 -18.65 6.57 20.04
N TYR A 4 -17.47 6.19 19.51
CA TYR A 4 -16.32 7.10 19.34
C TYR A 4 -15.88 7.27 17.88
N LEU A 5 -16.33 6.41 16.97
CA LEU A 5 -15.95 6.42 15.56
C LEU A 5 -17.19 6.23 14.68
N LEU A 6 -17.47 7.21 13.83
CA LEU A 6 -18.48 7.14 12.78
C LEU A 6 -17.90 6.46 11.52
N ALA A 7 -18.78 5.95 10.67
CA ALA A 7 -18.37 5.49 9.35
C ALA A 7 -17.84 6.68 8.54
N ASP A 8 -16.82 6.43 7.73
CA ASP A 8 -16.29 7.42 6.80
C ASP A 8 -17.24 7.58 5.60
N GLU A 9 -17.43 8.82 5.14
CA GLU A 9 -18.36 9.14 4.04
C GLU A 9 -17.90 8.57 2.69
N HIS A 10 -16.60 8.29 2.51
CA HIS A 10 -16.11 7.71 1.27
C HIS A 10 -16.39 6.21 1.18
N GLY A 11 -17.12 5.81 0.12
CA GLY A 11 -17.41 4.41 -0.19
C GLY A 11 -18.30 3.72 0.84
N ASN A 12 -19.22 4.42 1.50
CA ASN A 12 -20.03 3.86 2.60
C ASN A 12 -19.15 3.23 3.72
N GLY A 13 -17.96 3.80 3.92
CA GLY A 13 -16.96 3.28 4.86
C GLY A 13 -16.30 1.96 4.45
N ARG A 14 -16.48 1.47 3.22
CA ARG A 14 -15.87 0.24 2.69
C ARG A 14 -15.35 0.43 1.28
N TYR A 15 -14.10 0.07 1.04
CA TYR A 15 -13.56 0.03 -0.33
C TYR A 15 -12.47 -1.03 -0.43
N ALA A 16 -12.36 -1.64 -1.60
CA ALA A 16 -11.23 -2.48 -1.92
C ALA A 16 -10.14 -1.65 -2.61
N LEU A 17 -8.89 -2.03 -2.37
CA LEU A 17 -7.75 -1.48 -3.07
C LEU A 17 -6.77 -2.58 -3.38
N ALA A 18 -6.17 -2.49 -4.55
CA ALA A 18 -5.10 -3.37 -4.99
C ALA A 18 -3.80 -2.57 -5.09
N SER A 19 -2.68 -3.20 -4.72
CA SER A 19 -1.35 -2.59 -4.80
C SER A 19 -0.36 -3.57 -5.40
N LEU A 20 0.18 -3.21 -6.56
CA LEU A 20 1.24 -3.93 -7.24
C LEU A 20 2.59 -3.31 -6.87
N TYR A 21 3.45 -4.09 -6.22
CA TYR A 21 4.78 -3.68 -5.80
C TYR A 21 5.85 -4.08 -6.80
N TYR A 22 6.79 -3.17 -7.00
CA TYR A 22 7.95 -3.35 -7.85
C TYR A 22 9.20 -3.51 -7.00
N ASP A 23 10.04 -4.46 -7.40
CA ASP A 23 11.37 -4.66 -6.83
C ASP A 23 12.34 -5.10 -7.94
N SER A 24 13.62 -5.24 -7.62
CA SER A 24 14.59 -5.90 -8.48
C SER A 24 14.39 -7.42 -8.47
N PRO A 25 14.89 -8.14 -9.49
CA PRO A 25 14.78 -9.61 -9.56
C PRO A 25 15.34 -10.35 -8.35
N ASP A 26 16.35 -9.78 -7.69
CA ASP A 26 17.00 -10.29 -6.46
C ASP A 26 16.30 -9.84 -5.16
N PHE A 27 15.15 -9.14 -5.25
CA PHE A 27 14.37 -8.62 -4.14
C PHE A 27 15.14 -7.64 -3.22
N ARG A 28 15.85 -6.68 -3.80
CA ARG A 28 16.65 -5.70 -3.05
C ARG A 28 15.82 -4.96 -2.00
N CYS A 29 14.61 -4.48 -2.32
CA CYS A 29 13.77 -3.74 -1.36
C CYS A 29 13.26 -4.65 -0.22
N TYR A 30 13.18 -5.96 -0.45
CA TYR A 30 12.92 -6.95 0.60
C TYR A 30 14.11 -7.03 1.56
N TRP A 31 15.31 -7.29 1.05
CA TRP A 31 16.53 -7.42 1.86
C TRP A 31 16.86 -6.13 2.60
N GLU A 32 16.79 -4.97 1.94
CA GLU A 32 16.96 -3.67 2.59
C GLU A 32 16.03 -3.46 3.81
N LYS A 33 14.82 -4.02 3.78
CA LYS A 33 13.92 -3.99 4.96
C LYS A 33 14.39 -4.96 6.02
N VAL A 34 14.73 -6.19 5.64
CA VAL A 34 15.12 -7.29 6.54
C VAL A 34 16.38 -6.91 7.30
N ASP A 35 17.37 -6.37 6.60
CA ASP A 35 18.68 -5.97 7.12
C ASP A 35 18.63 -4.61 7.84
N GLY A 36 17.47 -3.97 7.89
CA GLY A 36 17.27 -2.72 8.63
C GLY A 36 17.87 -1.48 7.97
N ILE A 37 18.25 -1.54 6.68
CA ILE A 37 18.87 -0.43 5.95
C ILE A 37 18.04 0.85 6.08
N ARG A 38 18.66 1.91 6.63
CA ARG A 38 17.96 3.14 7.02
C ARG A 38 17.45 3.95 5.85
N PHE A 39 18.14 3.88 4.71
CA PHE A 39 17.72 4.46 3.45
C PHE A 39 17.12 3.37 2.56
N ARG A 40 15.81 3.42 2.34
CA ARG A 40 15.11 2.41 1.52
C ARG A 40 13.91 2.99 0.80
N ARG A 41 13.58 2.46 -0.38
CA ARG A 41 12.47 2.92 -1.22
C ARG A 41 11.61 1.75 -1.67
N LYS A 42 10.32 1.99 -1.88
CA LYS A 42 9.38 1.00 -2.44
C LYS A 42 8.48 1.68 -3.45
N LEU A 43 8.51 1.21 -4.69
CA LEU A 43 7.61 1.62 -5.77
C LEU A 43 6.38 0.72 -5.77
N ARG A 44 5.21 1.32 -5.98
CA ARG A 44 3.97 0.57 -6.21
C ARG A 44 3.01 1.31 -7.12
N ILE A 45 2.24 0.55 -7.88
CA ILE A 45 1.00 1.03 -8.50
C ILE A 45 -0.14 0.65 -7.56
N ARG A 46 -1.02 1.60 -7.25
CA ARG A 46 -2.18 1.38 -6.39
C ARG A 46 -3.46 1.78 -7.12
N ARG A 47 -4.40 0.86 -7.16
CA ARG A 47 -5.76 1.05 -7.67
C ARG A 47 -6.75 1.05 -6.51
N TYR A 48 -7.72 1.95 -6.56
CA TYR A 48 -8.93 1.83 -5.77
C TYR A 48 -9.96 1.11 -6.64
N GLU A 49 -10.55 0.05 -6.12
CA GLU A 49 -11.56 -0.69 -6.86
C GLU A 49 -12.89 0.07 -6.78
N SER A 50 -13.47 0.30 -7.95
CA SER A 50 -14.81 0.86 -8.08
C SER A 50 -15.76 -0.30 -8.40
N PRO A 51 -16.81 -0.53 -7.59
CA PRO A 51 -17.79 -1.57 -7.86
C PRO A 51 -18.36 -1.42 -9.27
N GLY A 52 -18.37 -2.50 -10.05
CA GLY A 52 -18.94 -2.53 -11.40
C GLY A 52 -18.10 -1.87 -12.51
N ALA A 53 -16.91 -1.33 -12.21
CA ALA A 53 -16.03 -0.75 -13.23
C ALA A 53 -14.79 -1.64 -13.49
N PRO A 54 -14.64 -2.21 -14.70
CA PRO A 54 -13.47 -3.02 -15.04
C PRO A 54 -12.18 -2.17 -15.06
N LEU A 55 -11.03 -2.82 -14.92
CA LEU A 55 -9.75 -2.13 -15.12
C LEU A 55 -9.50 -1.93 -16.60
N THR A 56 -9.39 -0.69 -17.04
CA THR A 56 -9.02 -0.32 -18.41
C THR A 56 -7.69 0.42 -18.43
N GLU A 57 -7.08 0.56 -19.61
CA GLU A 57 -5.83 1.33 -19.75
C GLU A 57 -5.98 2.79 -19.29
N ASP A 58 -7.17 3.36 -19.41
CA ASP A 58 -7.48 4.74 -19.02
C ASP A 58 -7.84 4.91 -17.55
N THR A 59 -8.02 3.80 -16.83
CA THR A 59 -8.41 3.84 -15.41
C THR A 59 -7.35 4.57 -14.58
N PRO A 60 -7.74 5.58 -13.78
CA PRO A 60 -6.79 6.33 -12.98
C PRO A 60 -6.23 5.49 -11.84
N VAL A 61 -4.90 5.36 -11.80
CA VAL A 61 -4.16 4.67 -10.75
C VAL A 61 -3.13 5.60 -10.10
N PHE A 62 -2.80 5.30 -8.85
CA PHE A 62 -1.74 6.00 -8.13
C PHE A 62 -0.42 5.28 -8.33
N VAL A 63 0.55 5.91 -8.98
CA VAL A 63 1.95 5.48 -8.93
C VAL A 63 2.59 6.13 -7.72
N GLU A 64 2.95 5.33 -6.72
CA GLU A 64 3.42 5.78 -5.43
C GLU A 64 4.83 5.26 -5.14
N ILE A 65 5.66 6.10 -4.56
CA ILE A 65 6.92 5.68 -3.97
C ILE A 65 6.92 6.08 -2.50
N LYS A 66 7.19 5.08 -1.66
CA LYS A 66 7.39 5.23 -0.22
C LYS A 66 8.88 5.17 0.06
N GLN A 67 9.46 6.27 0.51
CA GLN A 67 10.86 6.37 0.88
C GLN A 67 10.98 6.47 2.40
N ARG A 68 11.94 5.75 2.98
CA ARG A 68 12.36 5.93 4.35
C ARG A 68 13.81 6.39 4.37
N VAL A 69 14.07 7.45 5.13
CA VAL A 69 15.41 7.97 5.42
C VAL A 69 15.49 8.05 6.94
N ASP A 70 16.27 7.15 7.54
CA ASP A 70 16.35 6.96 8.98
C ASP A 70 14.98 6.72 9.63
N ARG A 71 14.50 7.72 10.39
CA ARG A 71 13.22 7.69 11.10
C ARG A 71 12.10 8.32 10.29
N VAL A 72 12.41 9.09 9.25
CA VAL A 72 11.44 9.84 8.46
C VAL A 72 10.96 9.01 7.28
N THR A 73 9.64 8.95 7.10
CA THR A 73 9.02 8.33 5.93
C THR A 73 8.38 9.40 5.06
N GLN A 74 8.76 9.45 3.79
CA GLN A 74 8.15 10.31 2.79
C GLN A 74 7.37 9.47 1.79
N LYS A 75 6.17 9.95 1.43
CA LYS A 75 5.34 9.35 0.37
C LYS A 75 5.13 10.38 -0.72
N ARG A 76 5.38 9.98 -1.97
CA ARG A 76 5.07 10.78 -3.16
C ARG A 76 4.23 9.93 -4.09
N ARG A 77 3.25 10.57 -4.75
CA ARG A 77 2.36 9.88 -5.69
C ARG A 77 2.00 10.78 -6.87
N VAL A 78 1.71 10.17 -8.00
CA VAL A 78 1.10 10.78 -9.18
C VAL A 78 -0.08 9.92 -9.61
N ILE A 79 -1.11 10.55 -10.17
CA ILE A 79 -2.23 9.86 -10.80
C ILE A 79 -1.91 9.75 -12.29
N LEU A 80 -1.99 8.53 -12.83
CA LEU A 80 -1.79 8.25 -14.26
C LEU A 80 -2.85 7.25 -14.73
N PRO A 81 -3.20 7.24 -16.02
CA PRO A 81 -3.84 6.09 -16.66
C PRO A 81 -3.07 4.80 -16.38
N TYR A 82 -3.77 3.68 -16.18
CA TYR A 82 -3.14 2.38 -15.89
C TYR A 82 -2.13 1.96 -16.97
N GLY A 83 -2.47 2.13 -18.25
CA GLY A 83 -1.57 1.83 -19.37
C GLY A 83 -0.29 2.67 -19.32
N GLU A 84 -0.40 3.97 -19.02
CA GLU A 84 0.76 4.85 -18.80
C GLU A 84 1.58 4.44 -17.57
N ALA A 85 0.92 4.05 -16.48
CA ALA A 85 1.59 3.59 -15.27
C ALA A 85 2.41 2.31 -15.52
N LEU A 86 1.87 1.36 -16.30
CA LEU A 86 2.58 0.16 -16.73
C LEU A 86 3.75 0.49 -17.65
N ARG A 87 3.59 1.36 -18.65
CA ARG A 87 4.70 1.80 -19.52
C ARG A 87 5.82 2.45 -18.71
N LEU A 88 5.46 3.31 -17.74
CA LEU A 88 6.41 3.97 -16.86
C LEU A 88 7.16 2.98 -15.95
N CYS A 89 6.46 2.05 -15.31
CA CYS A 89 7.07 1.16 -14.32
C CYS A 89 7.79 -0.04 -14.95
N ASN A 90 7.20 -0.66 -15.98
CA ASN A 90 7.74 -1.86 -16.65
C ASN A 90 8.79 -1.51 -17.70
N LYS A 91 8.49 -0.54 -18.58
CA LYS A 91 9.32 -0.23 -19.76
C LYS A 91 10.23 0.98 -19.54
N ARG A 92 10.10 1.68 -18.40
CA ARG A 92 10.76 2.99 -18.15
C ARG A 92 10.48 4.02 -19.25
N GLN A 93 9.38 3.84 -19.97
CA GLN A 93 8.96 4.72 -21.06
C GLN A 93 7.96 5.74 -20.52
N TYR A 94 8.11 6.98 -20.97
CA TYR A 94 7.26 8.07 -20.58
C TYR A 94 6.75 8.82 -21.80
N SER A 95 5.43 8.84 -22.00
CA SER A 95 4.80 9.35 -23.22
C SER A 95 4.06 10.69 -23.04
N GLY A 96 4.08 11.31 -21.86
CA GLY A 96 3.23 12.48 -21.55
C GLY A 96 3.96 13.80 -21.26
N SER A 97 3.21 14.91 -21.26
CA SER A 97 3.61 16.19 -20.67
C SER A 97 3.14 16.35 -19.20
N ARG A 98 2.31 15.41 -18.70
CA ARG A 98 1.60 15.45 -17.41
C ARG A 98 2.45 15.18 -16.15
N LEU A 99 3.62 14.56 -16.26
CA LEU A 99 4.56 14.47 -15.14
C LEU A 99 5.21 15.83 -15.00
N ARG A 100 4.80 16.58 -13.97
CA ARG A 100 5.51 17.79 -13.53
C ARG A 100 7.02 17.50 -13.55
N ARG A 101 7.83 18.39 -14.12
CA ARG A 101 9.31 18.29 -14.22
C ARG A 101 10.00 17.75 -12.95
N ARG A 102 9.43 18.07 -11.78
CA ARG A 102 9.88 17.62 -10.46
C ARG A 102 9.72 16.11 -10.24
N MET A 103 8.64 15.49 -10.74
CA MET A 103 8.42 14.05 -10.69
C MET A 103 9.34 13.31 -11.66
N LYS A 104 9.56 13.83 -12.88
CA LYS A 104 10.51 13.26 -13.86
C LYS A 104 11.94 13.21 -13.31
N ARG A 105 12.46 14.35 -12.84
CA ARG A 105 13.77 14.43 -12.18
C ARG A 105 13.87 13.51 -10.97
N TRP A 106 12.78 13.37 -10.23
CA TRP A 106 12.76 12.50 -9.08
C TRP A 106 12.80 11.04 -9.49
N TRP A 107 12.01 10.59 -10.48
CA TRP A 107 12.06 9.23 -11.00
C TRP A 107 13.46 8.86 -11.49
N MET A 108 14.10 9.75 -12.27
CA MET A 108 15.49 9.55 -12.73
C MET A 108 16.50 9.41 -11.58
N LYS A 109 16.28 10.12 -10.46
CA LYS A 109 17.11 10.01 -9.23
C LYS A 109 16.67 8.89 -8.28
N SER A 110 15.47 8.35 -8.48
CA SER A 110 14.84 7.39 -7.55
C SER A 110 15.32 5.98 -7.79
N THR A 111 15.63 5.68 -9.04
CA THR A 111 16.19 4.40 -9.46
C THR A 111 17.66 4.58 -9.76
N PRO A 112 18.55 3.72 -9.26
CA PRO A 112 19.96 3.79 -9.58
C PRO A 112 20.14 3.78 -11.10
N ILE A 113 20.84 4.78 -11.63
CA ILE A 113 21.30 4.85 -13.02
C ILE A 113 22.47 3.86 -13.27
N SER A 114 23.02 3.29 -12.20
CA SER A 114 24.07 2.27 -12.26
C SER A 114 23.50 0.91 -12.65
N GLY A 115 23.43 0.66 -13.98
CA GLY A 115 23.49 -0.68 -14.57
C GLY A 115 22.24 -1.56 -14.41
N SER A 116 21.50 -1.73 -15.51
CA SER A 116 20.77 -2.96 -15.88
C SER A 116 19.65 -3.53 -14.99
N THR A 117 19.38 -3.05 -13.78
CA THR A 117 18.31 -3.66 -12.96
C THR A 117 16.92 -3.10 -13.31
N THR A 118 16.29 -3.70 -14.32
CA THR A 118 14.87 -3.51 -14.62
C THR A 118 14.05 -3.88 -13.38
N CYS A 119 13.26 -2.93 -12.86
CA CYS A 119 12.31 -3.25 -11.80
C CYS A 119 11.19 -4.09 -12.40
N VAL A 120 10.91 -5.23 -11.77
CA VAL A 120 9.85 -6.14 -12.19
C VAL A 120 8.74 -6.15 -11.14
N PRO A 121 7.49 -6.35 -11.56
CA PRO A 121 6.42 -6.71 -10.63
C PRO A 121 6.90 -7.87 -9.75
N SER A 122 6.93 -7.66 -8.44
CA SER A 122 7.52 -8.62 -7.49
C SER A 122 6.52 -9.16 -6.48
N ALA A 123 5.47 -8.40 -6.19
CA ALA A 123 4.34 -8.84 -5.37
C ALA A 123 3.08 -8.03 -5.69
N SER A 124 1.92 -8.69 -5.63
CA SER A 124 0.62 -8.04 -5.67
C SER A 124 -0.11 -8.32 -4.36
N CYS A 125 -0.65 -7.27 -3.76
CA CYS A 125 -1.41 -7.35 -2.52
C CYS A 125 -2.75 -6.66 -2.71
N VAL A 126 -3.81 -7.42 -2.48
CA VAL A 126 -5.19 -6.94 -2.48
C VAL A 126 -5.62 -6.74 -1.04
N MET A 127 -6.36 -5.66 -0.82
CA MET A 127 -6.73 -5.22 0.51
C MET A 127 -8.15 -4.69 0.49
N SER A 128 -9.02 -5.36 1.24
CA SER A 128 -10.35 -4.85 1.55
C SER A 128 -10.25 -3.99 2.80
N VAL A 129 -10.69 -2.74 2.70
CA VAL A 129 -10.60 -1.75 3.78
C VAL A 129 -12.00 -1.43 4.28
N ARG A 130 -12.15 -1.40 5.60
CA ARG A 130 -13.27 -0.74 6.28
C ARG A 130 -12.73 0.43 7.09
N ARG A 131 -13.24 1.64 6.84
CA ARG A 131 -12.77 2.88 7.44
C ARG A 131 -13.79 3.48 8.40
N SER A 132 -13.30 4.00 9.52
CA SER A 132 -14.11 4.77 10.48
C SER A 132 -13.28 5.95 11.01
N SER A 133 -13.92 7.10 11.23
CA SER A 133 -13.31 8.34 11.70
C SER A 133 -14.04 8.86 12.93
N ALA A 134 -13.33 9.56 13.82
CA ALA A 134 -13.97 10.15 14.99
C ALA A 134 -14.86 11.35 14.60
N PRO A 135 -16.00 11.56 15.30
CA PRO A 135 -16.81 12.76 15.13
C PRO A 135 -16.06 14.00 15.61
N SER A 136 -16.42 15.15 15.04
CA SER A 136 -15.81 16.46 15.29
C SER A 136 -15.87 16.93 16.75
N THR A 137 -16.76 16.35 17.57
CA THR A 137 -17.06 16.89 18.91
C THR A 137 -16.30 16.24 20.07
N ILE A 138 -15.72 15.04 19.93
CA ILE A 138 -15.07 14.34 21.07
C ILE A 138 -13.57 14.11 20.86
N SER A 139 -13.07 14.03 19.63
CA SER A 139 -11.63 14.03 19.36
C SER A 139 -11.43 13.83 17.86
N ALA A 140 -11.12 14.87 17.10
CA ALA A 140 -10.61 14.73 15.72
C ALA A 140 -9.22 14.03 15.67
N CYS A 141 -8.72 13.52 16.80
CA CYS A 141 -7.35 13.06 16.94
C CYS A 141 -7.13 11.63 16.44
N ALA A 142 -8.16 10.86 16.08
CA ALA A 142 -7.99 9.46 15.70
C ALA A 142 -8.82 9.00 14.48
N SER A 143 -8.18 8.21 13.60
CA SER A 143 -8.84 7.46 12.52
C SER A 143 -8.49 5.97 12.60
N ARG A 144 -9.42 5.11 12.19
CA ARG A 144 -9.28 3.66 12.25
C ARG A 144 -9.55 3.03 10.89
N LEU A 145 -8.67 2.10 10.53
CA LEU A 145 -8.80 1.27 9.33
C LEU A 145 -8.71 -0.19 9.74
N ILE A 146 -9.71 -0.99 9.38
CA ILE A 146 -9.69 -2.44 9.50
C ILE A 146 -9.44 -3.01 8.11
N PHE A 147 -8.52 -3.98 8.03
CA PHE A 147 -8.13 -4.60 6.77
C PHE A 147 -8.30 -6.12 6.84
N SER A 148 -8.91 -6.66 5.79
CA SER A 148 -8.65 -8.02 5.35
C SER A 148 -7.56 -7.94 4.29
N LEU A 149 -6.52 -8.77 4.43
CA LEU A 149 -5.34 -8.71 3.57
C LEU A 149 -5.19 -10.03 2.83
N SER A 150 -5.17 -9.95 1.51
CA SER A 150 -4.85 -11.05 0.63
C SER A 150 -3.66 -10.70 -0.26
N TYR A 151 -3.05 -11.73 -0.85
CA TYR A 151 -1.91 -11.59 -1.73
C TYR A 151 -2.04 -12.53 -2.92
N GLN A 152 -1.37 -12.19 -4.02
CA GLN A 152 -1.28 -13.04 -5.20
C GLN A 152 0.15 -13.52 -5.40
N VAL A 153 0.30 -14.79 -5.77
CA VAL A 153 1.60 -15.44 -6.03
C VAL A 153 1.94 -15.42 -7.53
N HIS A 154 0.93 -15.67 -8.38
CA HIS A 154 1.05 -15.74 -9.83
C HIS A 154 0.32 -14.56 -10.49
N GLN A 155 0.72 -14.25 -11.72
CA GLN A 155 0.20 -13.13 -12.53
C GLN A 155 0.11 -11.82 -11.74
N LEU A 156 1.27 -11.17 -11.58
CA LEU A 156 1.42 -9.91 -10.86
C LEU A 156 0.89 -8.72 -11.68
N ARG A 157 -0.42 -8.77 -11.95
CA ARG A 157 -1.18 -7.85 -12.80
C ARG A 157 -2.41 -7.38 -12.02
N LEU A 158 -2.78 -6.11 -12.19
CA LEU A 158 -3.95 -5.54 -11.50
C LEU A 158 -5.26 -5.76 -12.27
N ASP A 159 -5.14 -6.19 -13.52
CA ASP A 159 -6.21 -6.39 -14.51
C ASP A 159 -6.84 -7.78 -14.47
N GLU A 160 -6.23 -8.73 -13.78
CA GLU A 160 -6.72 -10.10 -13.69
C GLU A 160 -7.46 -10.34 -12.36
N GLU A 161 -8.51 -11.18 -12.40
CA GLU A 161 -9.22 -11.61 -11.20
C GLU A 161 -8.28 -12.36 -10.27
N ALA A 162 -8.17 -11.85 -9.05
CA ALA A 162 -7.21 -12.36 -8.09
C ALA A 162 -7.66 -13.70 -7.52
N SER A 163 -6.92 -14.77 -7.82
CA SER A 163 -6.79 -15.89 -6.87
C SER A 163 -6.05 -15.38 -5.64
N SER A 164 -6.80 -14.78 -4.72
CA SER A 164 -6.25 -14.06 -3.58
C SER A 164 -6.14 -15.01 -2.39
N LEU A 165 -4.92 -15.39 -2.05
CA LEU A 165 -4.65 -16.19 -0.87
C LEU A 165 -4.63 -15.29 0.37
N PRO A 166 -5.09 -15.78 1.54
CA PRO A 166 -5.08 -14.98 2.75
C PRO A 166 -3.64 -14.68 3.20
N MET A 167 -3.32 -13.41 3.44
CA MET A 167 -1.98 -12.98 3.90
C MET A 167 -1.79 -13.16 5.42
N ILE A 168 -2.91 -13.20 6.13
CA ILE A 168 -3.04 -13.45 7.55
C ILE A 168 -4.13 -14.50 7.75
N SER A 169 -4.16 -15.13 8.93
CA SER A 169 -5.18 -16.12 9.25
C SER A 169 -6.60 -15.55 9.08
N PRO A 170 -7.56 -16.28 8.47
CA PRO A 170 -8.91 -15.78 8.18
C PRO A 170 -9.70 -15.30 9.42
N ASP A 171 -9.38 -15.82 10.60
CA ASP A 171 -9.92 -15.42 11.91
C ASP A 171 -9.32 -14.10 12.44
N ARG A 172 -8.37 -13.49 11.71
CA ARG A 172 -7.67 -12.28 12.13
C ARG A 172 -7.86 -11.14 11.15
N VAL A 173 -7.83 -9.92 11.68
CA VAL A 173 -7.82 -8.68 10.92
C VAL A 173 -6.66 -7.80 11.35
N VAL A 174 -6.16 -6.97 10.43
CA VAL A 174 -5.23 -5.90 10.81
C VAL A 174 -6.04 -4.65 11.09
N MET A 175 -5.77 -4.03 12.24
CA MET A 175 -6.29 -2.71 12.56
C MET A 175 -5.13 -1.70 12.57
N GLU A 176 -5.21 -0.67 11.71
CA GLU A 176 -4.31 0.49 11.74
C GLU A 176 -5.07 1.64 12.37
N ILE A 177 -4.55 2.13 13.50
CA ILE A 177 -5.07 3.32 14.16
C ILE A 177 -4.05 4.43 13.96
N LYS A 178 -4.50 5.56 13.43
CA LYS A 178 -3.67 6.75 13.29
C LYS A 178 -4.17 7.79 14.25
N VAL A 179 -3.24 8.28 15.06
CA VAL A 179 -3.48 9.34 16.02
C VAL A 179 -2.62 10.54 15.64
N ASN A 180 -3.19 11.74 15.67
CA ASN A 180 -2.49 12.96 15.26
C ASN A 180 -1.51 13.44 16.34
N GLU A 181 -1.98 13.58 17.58
CA GLU A 181 -1.20 14.18 18.68
C GLU A 181 -1.08 13.22 19.87
N ARG A 182 -2.18 13.02 20.58
CA ARG A 182 -2.23 12.18 21.79
C ARG A 182 -3.21 11.03 21.62
N ILE A 183 -2.80 9.85 22.08
CA ILE A 183 -3.63 8.65 22.09
C ILE A 183 -4.76 8.87 23.09
N PRO A 184 -6.04 8.86 22.67
CA PRO A 184 -7.15 9.02 23.60
C PRO A 184 -7.24 7.89 24.61
N TYR A 185 -7.67 8.19 25.83
CA TYR A 185 -7.76 7.19 26.91
C TYR A 185 -8.69 6.02 26.59
N TRP A 186 -9.84 6.29 25.97
CA TRP A 186 -10.76 5.24 25.51
C TRP A 186 -10.08 4.26 24.54
N LEU A 187 -9.09 4.72 23.78
CA LEU A 187 -8.38 3.89 22.82
C LEU A 187 -7.38 2.97 23.52
N THR A 188 -6.70 3.45 24.56
CA THR A 188 -5.83 2.61 25.39
C THR A 188 -6.62 1.55 26.15
N GLU A 189 -7.78 1.91 26.72
CA GLU A 189 -8.67 0.95 27.39
C GLU A 189 -9.19 -0.10 26.42
N MET A 190 -9.61 0.29 25.21
CA MET A 190 -10.05 -0.64 24.17
C MET A 190 -8.95 -1.61 23.75
N ILE A 191 -7.71 -1.13 23.61
CA ILE A 191 -6.56 -1.99 23.28
C ILE A 191 -6.34 -3.03 24.38
N ALA A 192 -6.39 -2.62 25.65
CA ALA A 192 -6.21 -3.50 26.80
C ALA A 192 -7.37 -4.50 26.95
N ALA A 193 -8.61 -4.03 26.92
CA ALA A 193 -9.82 -4.85 27.12
C ALA A 193 -9.98 -5.97 26.07
N HIS A 194 -9.50 -5.74 24.85
CA HIS A 194 -9.55 -6.73 23.77
C HIS A 194 -8.21 -7.45 23.55
N ASN A 195 -7.23 -7.26 24.43
CA ASN A 195 -5.90 -7.87 24.35
C ASN A 195 -5.25 -7.72 22.95
N LEU A 196 -5.36 -6.52 22.37
CA LEU A 196 -4.91 -6.27 21.02
C LEU A 196 -3.39 -6.23 20.95
N LYS A 197 -2.81 -7.04 20.07
CA LYS A 197 -1.35 -7.11 19.91
C LYS A 197 -0.85 -6.12 18.86
N MET A 198 0.07 -5.25 19.27
CA MET A 198 0.76 -4.36 18.33
C MET A 198 1.78 -5.17 17.52
N ILE A 199 1.58 -5.22 16.20
CA ILE A 199 2.48 -5.92 15.27
C ILE A 199 2.92 -5.01 14.14
N ARG A 200 4.21 -5.06 13.78
CA ARG A 200 4.76 -4.34 12.63
C ARG A 200 4.62 -5.20 11.38
N ILE A 201 3.68 -4.85 10.50
CA ILE A 201 3.47 -5.56 9.23
C ILE A 201 3.94 -4.72 8.04
N SER A 202 4.88 -5.27 7.27
CA SER A 202 5.18 -4.82 5.91
C SER A 202 4.43 -5.69 4.92
N LYS A 203 3.35 -5.19 4.35
CA LYS A 203 2.49 -5.92 3.40
C LYS A 203 3.29 -6.55 2.26
N TYR A 204 4.22 -5.79 1.68
CA TYR A 204 5.16 -6.26 0.67
C TYR A 204 6.07 -7.41 1.15
N CYS A 205 6.70 -7.27 2.32
CA CYS A 205 7.63 -8.31 2.77
C CYS A 205 6.87 -9.59 3.12
N ARG A 206 5.69 -9.43 3.73
CA ARG A 206 4.82 -10.56 4.05
C ARG A 206 4.36 -11.30 2.80
N SER A 207 4.00 -10.61 1.72
CA SER A 207 3.65 -11.27 0.45
C SER A 207 4.83 -12.04 -0.15
N ILE A 208 6.06 -11.51 -0.06
CA ILE A 208 7.26 -12.22 -0.53
C ILE A 208 7.57 -13.45 0.35
N GLU A 209 7.48 -13.31 1.67
CA GLU A 209 7.67 -14.43 2.62
C GLU A 209 6.68 -15.57 2.35
N LEU A 210 5.40 -15.24 2.15
CA LEU A 210 4.37 -16.24 1.85
C LEU A 210 4.57 -16.87 0.47
N ARG A 211 4.92 -16.07 -0.55
CA ARG A 211 5.28 -16.58 -1.88
C ARG A 211 6.45 -17.56 -1.84
N LYS A 212 7.46 -17.32 -0.98
CA LYS A 212 8.61 -18.23 -0.80
C LYS A 212 8.22 -19.55 -0.12
N ARG A 213 7.17 -19.56 0.72
CA ARG A 213 6.67 -20.75 1.42
C ARG A 213 5.71 -21.60 0.61
N ALA A 214 5.09 -21.02 -0.41
CA ALA A 214 4.16 -21.70 -1.32
C ALA A 214 4.88 -22.41 -2.49
N ARG A 215 6.22 -22.39 -2.50
CA ARG A 215 7.09 -23.17 -3.38
C ARG A 215 7.68 -24.32 -2.57
#